data_AF-A0A2I0A3V6-F1
#
_entry.id   AF-A0A2I0A3V6-F1
#
_cell.length_a   1.000
_cell.length_b   1.000
_cell.length_c   1.000
_cell.angle_alpha   90.00
_cell.angle_beta   90.00
_cell.angle_gamma   90.00
#
_symmetry.space_group_name_H-M   'P 1'
#
loop_
_entity.id
_entity.type
_entity.pdbx_description
1 polymer ?
#
loop_
_entity_poly.entity_id
_entity_poly.type
_entity_poly.pdbx_seq_one_letter_code
_entity_poly.pdbx_strand_id
1 'polypeptide(L)'
;MPTAAAGAECRGGPSVSLSMSFRSISVISLRRNQVASMEPSSEEELLQLDLLHCRLVTSLQSVLPLTISSGSTKKSCPAAAAGGGRPVVSLPFLYKLIDAFLDCESDFKSFLHLVLSRNPNLISRPPLDRAVSDLLDRSLKALDLCNSVSLSIDSLRNWNRHADIAASALIPLAPPAPSRLNRARSALSKLAGRSALSFTSSKISRSWSATKQLQAMATSTAAPRSCDSGSAAVLAIAVNTISTMLAFVMWVLVLAFPCGGGVAGSSPPPATAVRQIPWTVALAALQDRVVEERRRERGGGGTTFAAVAGILTETLAVERVGREVMEAVSNGGETIGKAAELAAVSRSLEDGLLPFEMKVRDLFHRVVRSREEVLRRLDIGSRSPPFSIASLFS
;
A
#
# COMPACT_ATOMS: atom_id res chain seq x y z
N MET A 1 -62.53 43.35 -18.80
CA MET A 1 -63.03 43.60 -17.43
C MET A 1 -64.07 42.53 -17.13
N PRO A 2 -64.01 41.77 -16.01
CA PRO A 2 -63.23 41.99 -14.77
C PRO A 2 -62.21 40.84 -14.45
N THR A 3 -60.96 41.15 -14.05
CA THR A 3 -60.31 41.05 -12.70
C THR A 3 -60.09 39.61 -12.17
N ALA A 4 -58.88 39.04 -12.08
CA ALA A 4 -57.67 39.35 -11.28
C ALA A 4 -57.66 38.79 -9.83
N ALA A 5 -56.77 37.82 -9.55
CA ALA A 5 -55.93 37.59 -8.34
C ALA A 5 -55.47 36.10 -8.29
N ALA A 6 -54.19 35.80 -8.56
CA ALA A 6 -53.11 35.47 -7.59
C ALA A 6 -53.23 34.06 -6.97
N GLY A 7 -52.24 33.18 -6.92
CA GLY A 7 -50.82 33.16 -7.29
C GLY A 7 -50.19 31.92 -6.63
N ALA A 8 -49.27 31.23 -7.30
CA ALA A 8 -48.23 30.37 -6.69
C ALA A 8 -47.32 29.79 -7.79
N GLU A 9 -46.17 30.44 -7.97
CA GLU A 9 -45.01 29.91 -8.70
C GLU A 9 -44.46 28.65 -8.03
N CYS A 10 -44.20 27.61 -8.81
CA CYS A 10 -43.14 26.64 -8.53
C CYS A 10 -42.39 26.38 -9.84
N ARG A 11 -41.20 26.99 -9.92
CA ARG A 11 -40.23 26.88 -11.02
C ARG A 11 -39.79 25.43 -11.24
N GLY A 12 -39.71 25.06 -12.52
CA GLY A 12 -39.12 23.80 -12.96
C GLY A 12 -37.64 23.67 -12.62
N GLY A 13 -37.23 22.45 -12.31
CA GLY A 13 -35.84 22.02 -12.28
C GLY A 13 -35.58 21.04 -13.45
N PRO A 14 -34.48 21.17 -14.19
CA PRO A 14 -34.18 20.28 -15.30
C PRO A 14 -33.60 18.95 -14.81
N SER A 15 -34.02 17.88 -15.46
CA SER A 15 -33.40 16.56 -15.42
C SER A 15 -31.96 16.64 -15.93
N VAL A 16 -30.98 16.36 -15.05
CA VAL A 16 -29.58 16.22 -15.46
C VAL A 16 -29.32 14.75 -15.76
N SER A 17 -29.36 14.42 -17.04
CA SER A 17 -28.81 13.18 -17.61
C SER A 17 -27.29 13.23 -17.46
N LEU A 18 -26.69 12.31 -16.69
CA LEU A 18 -25.25 12.16 -16.60
C LEU A 18 -24.72 11.50 -17.89
N SER A 19 -24.27 12.32 -18.83
CA SER A 19 -23.42 11.89 -19.94
C SER A 19 -21.96 11.88 -19.48
N MET A 20 -21.34 10.70 -19.38
CA MET A 20 -19.91 10.55 -19.13
C MET A 20 -19.12 10.79 -20.41
N SER A 21 -18.64 12.01 -20.61
CA SER A 21 -17.63 12.31 -21.62
C SER A 21 -16.24 12.19 -21.01
N PHE A 22 -15.51 11.14 -21.41
CA PHE A 22 -14.06 11.07 -21.22
C PHE A 22 -13.40 12.16 -22.08
N ARG A 23 -13.01 13.28 -21.48
CA ARG A 23 -12.11 14.24 -22.12
C ARG A 23 -10.69 13.79 -21.86
N SER A 24 -10.05 13.24 -22.88
CA SER A 24 -8.59 13.13 -22.99
C SER A 24 -8.00 14.52 -22.79
N ILE A 25 -7.26 14.73 -21.71
CA ILE A 25 -6.55 15.99 -21.48
C ILE A 25 -5.25 15.92 -22.27
N SER A 26 -5.18 16.67 -23.37
CA SER A 26 -3.94 16.95 -24.10
C SER A 26 -2.99 17.76 -23.21
N VAL A 27 -1.91 17.13 -22.77
CA VAL A 27 -0.82 17.73 -21.98
C VAL A 27 0.11 18.53 -22.90
N ILE A 28 -0.37 19.54 -23.62
CA ILE A 28 0.51 20.45 -24.38
C ILE A 28 -0.08 21.85 -24.46
N SER A 29 0.18 22.68 -23.44
CA SER A 29 0.32 24.13 -23.64
C SER A 29 0.82 24.79 -22.35
N LEU A 30 2.14 25.00 -22.23
CA LEU A 30 2.65 26.05 -21.36
C LEU A 30 4.04 26.54 -21.82
N ARG A 31 4.02 27.73 -22.43
CA ARG A 31 5.11 28.71 -22.65
C ARG A 31 6.39 28.22 -23.36
N ARG A 32 6.36 28.38 -24.70
CA ARG A 32 7.52 28.71 -25.53
C ARG A 32 8.27 29.91 -24.94
N ASN A 33 9.46 29.71 -24.40
CA ASN A 33 10.64 30.56 -24.55
C ASN A 33 11.70 30.17 -23.50
N GLN A 34 12.56 29.22 -23.86
CA GLN A 34 13.96 29.12 -23.41
C GLN A 34 14.66 28.07 -24.28
N VAL A 35 15.89 28.38 -24.70
CA VAL A 35 16.70 27.61 -25.64
C VAL A 35 17.07 26.27 -25.00
N ALA A 36 16.26 25.23 -25.26
CA ALA A 36 16.46 23.88 -24.78
C ALA A 36 17.23 23.05 -25.82
N SER A 37 18.17 22.24 -25.34
CA SER A 37 18.91 21.24 -26.11
C SER A 37 17.96 20.40 -26.98
N MET A 38 18.27 20.33 -28.28
CA MET A 38 17.41 19.80 -29.34
C MET A 38 17.41 18.27 -29.44
N GLU A 39 16.72 17.57 -28.53
CA GLU A 39 16.26 16.20 -28.82
C GLU A 39 14.79 16.08 -28.41
N PRO A 40 13.83 16.24 -29.34
CA PRO A 40 12.42 16.07 -29.01
C PRO A 40 12.18 14.62 -28.59
N SER A 41 11.52 14.41 -27.45
CA SER A 41 11.04 13.08 -27.06
C SER A 41 10.14 12.50 -28.16
N SER A 42 10.30 11.22 -28.48
CA SER A 42 9.43 10.54 -29.45
C SER A 42 7.97 10.54 -28.97
N GLU A 43 7.02 10.75 -29.87
CA GLU A 43 5.57 10.65 -29.58
C GLU A 43 5.22 9.29 -28.95
N GLU A 44 5.89 8.23 -29.41
CA GLU A 44 5.81 6.89 -28.83
C GLU A 44 6.22 6.83 -27.35
N GLU A 45 7.24 7.59 -26.92
CA GLU A 45 7.70 7.56 -25.52
C GLU A 45 6.70 8.23 -24.58
N LEU A 46 6.09 9.32 -25.04
CA LEU A 46 5.01 9.98 -24.33
C LEU A 46 3.77 9.08 -24.26
N LEU A 47 3.41 8.41 -25.36
CA LEU A 47 2.31 7.45 -25.39
C LEU A 47 2.53 6.30 -24.40
N GLN A 48 3.73 5.71 -24.34
CA GLN A 48 4.04 4.64 -23.39
C GLN A 48 3.98 5.13 -21.93
N LEU A 49 4.41 6.36 -21.66
CA LEU A 49 4.27 6.98 -20.34
C LEU A 49 2.79 7.17 -19.96
N ASP A 50 1.95 7.64 -20.89
CA ASP A 50 0.53 7.81 -20.68
C ASP A 50 -0.18 6.47 -20.45
N LEU A 51 0.21 5.41 -21.18
CA LEU A 51 -0.31 4.05 -20.97
C LEU A 51 0.05 3.52 -19.57
N LEU A 52 1.29 3.71 -19.13
CA LEU A 52 1.73 3.37 -17.77
C LEU A 52 0.86 4.10 -16.72
N HIS A 53 0.65 5.40 -16.89
CA HIS A 53 -0.15 6.21 -15.98
C HIS A 53 -1.63 5.81 -15.99
N CYS A 54 -2.20 5.53 -17.16
CA CYS A 54 -3.57 5.02 -17.29
C CYS A 54 -3.75 3.68 -16.56
N ARG A 55 -2.83 2.73 -16.76
CA ARG A 55 -2.87 1.44 -16.07
C ARG A 55 -2.74 1.60 -14.57
N LEU A 56 -1.86 2.47 -14.10
CA LEU A 56 -1.75 2.80 -12.67
C LEU A 56 -3.07 3.32 -12.09
N VAL A 57 -3.77 4.22 -12.80
CA VAL A 57 -5.10 4.70 -12.38
C VAL A 57 -6.06 3.53 -12.21
N THR A 58 -6.20 2.68 -13.23
CA THR A 58 -7.11 1.54 -13.20
C THR A 58 -6.77 0.56 -12.08
N SER A 59 -5.48 0.23 -11.92
CA SER A 59 -5.01 -0.67 -10.87
C SER A 59 -5.29 -0.10 -9.47
N LEU A 60 -4.98 1.17 -9.22
CA LEU A 60 -5.27 1.81 -7.93
C LEU A 60 -6.77 1.89 -7.63
N GLN A 61 -7.60 2.16 -8.64
CA GLN A 61 -9.06 2.16 -8.49
C GLN A 61 -9.60 0.74 -8.20
N SER A 62 -8.99 -0.30 -8.78
CA SER A 62 -9.37 -1.69 -8.52
C SER A 62 -8.99 -2.17 -7.11
N VAL A 63 -7.91 -1.58 -6.56
CA VAL A 63 -7.42 -1.83 -5.20
C VAL A 63 -8.25 -1.06 -4.18
N LEU A 64 -8.81 0.10 -4.54
CA LEU A 64 -9.72 0.85 -3.69
C LEU A 64 -10.93 -0.03 -3.36
N PRO A 65 -11.24 -0.28 -2.06
CA PRO A 65 -12.45 -0.98 -1.70
C PRO A 65 -13.60 -0.13 -2.21
N LEU A 66 -14.30 -0.60 -3.25
CA LEU A 66 -15.42 0.11 -3.87
C LEU A 66 -16.42 0.48 -2.77
N THR A 67 -16.38 1.73 -2.33
CA THR A 67 -17.43 2.31 -1.52
C THR A 67 -18.56 2.68 -2.47
N ILE A 68 -19.36 1.68 -2.87
CA ILE A 68 -20.65 1.93 -3.51
C ILE A 68 -21.74 1.29 -2.65
N SER A 69 -22.57 2.19 -2.13
CA SER A 69 -23.91 1.94 -1.61
C SER A 69 -24.91 1.87 -2.77
N SER A 70 -25.90 0.97 -2.62
CA SER A 70 -27.24 0.93 -3.25
C SER A 70 -27.50 -0.06 -4.41
N GLY A 71 -28.40 -1.02 -4.18
CA GLY A 71 -29.08 -1.80 -5.23
C GLY A 71 -29.53 -3.24 -4.86
N SER A 72 -30.58 -3.39 -4.06
CA SER A 72 -31.48 -4.57 -3.92
C SER A 72 -30.91 -6.01 -3.78
N THR A 73 -31.10 -6.64 -2.62
CA THR A 73 -32.07 -7.75 -2.42
C THR A 73 -32.05 -8.19 -0.95
N LYS A 74 -33.26 -8.33 -0.38
CA LYS A 74 -33.53 -8.90 0.95
C LYS A 74 -32.95 -10.31 1.06
N LYS A 75 -32.21 -10.65 2.13
CA LYS A 75 -32.58 -11.66 3.16
C LYS A 75 -31.45 -11.85 4.22
N SER A 76 -31.86 -11.77 5.50
CA SER A 76 -31.28 -12.33 6.74
C SER A 76 -29.85 -11.99 7.18
N CYS A 77 -29.72 -11.09 8.18
CA CYS A 77 -29.29 -11.36 9.57
C CYS A 77 -29.35 -10.05 10.40
N PRO A 78 -29.79 -10.07 11.68
CA PRO A 78 -30.01 -8.83 12.43
C PRO A 78 -28.81 -8.39 13.29
N ALA A 79 -28.57 -7.08 13.23
CA ALA A 79 -28.10 -6.18 14.30
C ALA A 79 -26.74 -6.42 14.99
N ALA A 80 -25.72 -5.72 14.48
CA ALA A 80 -24.92 -4.79 15.29
C ALA A 80 -24.67 -3.52 14.47
N ALA A 81 -25.22 -2.39 14.94
CA ALA A 81 -25.15 -1.10 14.28
C ALA A 81 -23.95 -0.29 14.76
N ALA A 82 -23.12 0.19 13.83
CA ALA A 82 -22.48 1.52 13.85
C ALA A 82 -21.85 1.78 12.48
N GLY A 83 -22.15 2.92 11.85
CA GLY A 83 -21.73 3.28 10.50
C GLY A 83 -20.22 3.46 10.34
N GLY A 84 -19.48 2.36 10.20
CA GLY A 84 -18.06 2.34 9.84
C GLY A 84 -17.86 1.69 8.48
N GLY A 85 -17.18 2.36 7.56
CA GLY A 85 -16.77 1.75 6.28
C GLY A 85 -15.98 0.46 6.52
N ARG A 86 -16.04 -0.48 5.56
CA ARG A 86 -15.26 -1.72 5.62
C ARG A 86 -13.77 -1.41 5.86
N PRO A 87 -13.07 -2.19 6.69
CA PRO A 87 -11.65 -2.00 6.91
C PRO A 87 -10.89 -2.14 5.58
N VAL A 88 -9.93 -1.25 5.35
CA VAL A 88 -9.23 -1.07 4.08
C VAL A 88 -7.98 -1.95 4.06
N VAL A 89 -7.24 -2.01 5.17
CA VAL A 89 -6.00 -2.80 5.28
C VAL A 89 -6.29 -4.23 5.72
N SER A 90 -6.51 -5.11 4.74
CA SER A 90 -6.71 -6.56 4.88
C SER A 90 -5.71 -7.35 4.02
N LEU A 91 -5.52 -8.65 4.28
CA LEU A 91 -4.62 -9.48 3.48
C LEU A 91 -4.97 -9.49 1.97
N PRO A 92 -6.25 -9.61 1.56
CA PRO A 92 -6.61 -9.53 0.14
C PRO A 92 -6.30 -8.16 -0.48
N PHE A 93 -6.47 -7.08 0.29
CA PHE A 93 -6.11 -5.74 -0.15
C PHE A 93 -4.60 -5.62 -0.38
N LEU A 94 -3.78 -6.09 0.55
CA LEU A 94 -2.32 -6.07 0.40
C LEU A 94 -1.86 -6.92 -0.78
N TYR A 95 -2.48 -8.08 -0.99
CA TYR A 95 -2.18 -8.94 -2.14
C TYR A 95 -2.41 -8.21 -3.46
N LYS A 96 -3.59 -7.60 -3.63
CA LYS A 96 -3.94 -6.80 -4.82
C LYS A 96 -3.05 -5.58 -4.99
N LEU A 97 -2.66 -4.92 -3.90
CA LEU A 97 -1.75 -3.78 -3.94
C LEU A 97 -0.35 -4.19 -4.44
N ILE A 98 0.16 -5.33 -3.98
CA ILE A 98 1.43 -5.86 -4.48
C ILE A 98 1.30 -6.27 -5.95
N ASP A 99 0.21 -6.94 -6.36
CA ASP A 99 -0.05 -7.28 -7.77
C ASP A 99 -0.03 -6.03 -8.67
N ALA A 100 -0.80 -5.01 -8.29
CA ALA A 100 -0.87 -3.74 -9.01
C ALA A 100 0.52 -3.12 -9.19
N PHE A 101 1.36 -3.15 -8.17
CA PHE A 101 2.74 -2.68 -8.26
C PHE A 101 3.60 -3.53 -9.20
N LEU A 102 3.54 -4.86 -9.10
CA LEU A 102 4.34 -5.77 -9.92
C LEU A 102 3.98 -5.71 -11.41
N ASP A 103 2.70 -5.48 -11.73
CA ASP A 103 2.24 -5.25 -13.10
C ASP A 103 2.82 -3.95 -13.65
N CYS A 104 2.71 -2.85 -12.89
CA CYS A 104 3.23 -1.55 -13.30
C CYS A 104 4.77 -1.55 -13.39
N GLU A 105 5.44 -2.33 -12.55
CA GLU A 105 6.89 -2.56 -12.60
C GLU A 105 7.30 -3.24 -13.91
N SER A 106 6.48 -4.16 -14.42
CA SER A 106 6.74 -4.87 -15.67
C SER A 106 6.57 -3.96 -16.89
N ASP A 107 5.57 -3.09 -16.87
CA ASP A 107 5.39 -2.07 -17.92
C ASP A 107 6.52 -1.04 -17.91
N PHE A 108 6.92 -0.60 -16.72
CA PHE A 108 8.07 0.29 -16.57
C PHE A 108 9.36 -0.32 -17.12
N LYS A 109 9.63 -1.61 -16.86
CA LYS A 109 10.80 -2.30 -17.43
C LYS A 109 10.76 -2.31 -18.96
N SER A 110 9.59 -2.56 -19.54
CA SER A 110 9.41 -2.54 -21.00
C SER A 110 9.69 -1.13 -21.56
N PHE A 111 9.19 -0.10 -20.87
CA PHE A 111 9.44 1.29 -21.23
C PHE A 111 10.92 1.69 -21.08
N LEU A 112 11.56 1.28 -19.97
CA LEU A 112 12.98 1.47 -19.72
C LEU A 112 13.83 0.83 -20.82
N HIS A 113 13.48 -0.39 -21.23
CA HIS A 113 14.13 -1.09 -22.33
C HIS A 113 13.99 -0.34 -23.66
N LEU A 114 12.77 0.12 -23.99
CA LEU A 114 12.49 0.87 -25.21
C LEU A 114 13.38 2.12 -25.31
N VAL A 115 13.38 2.97 -24.28
CA VAL A 115 14.11 4.25 -24.30
C VAL A 115 15.63 4.04 -24.29
N LEU A 116 16.14 3.14 -23.44
CA LEU A 116 17.58 2.91 -23.33
C LEU A 116 18.17 2.08 -24.48
N SER A 117 17.34 1.35 -25.23
CA SER A 117 17.79 0.68 -26.47
C SER A 117 18.14 1.67 -27.58
N ARG A 118 17.47 2.83 -27.60
CA ARG A 118 17.76 3.93 -28.54
C ARG A 118 19.01 4.67 -28.12
N ASN A 119 19.04 5.12 -26.87
CA ASN A 119 20.10 5.95 -26.33
C ASN A 119 20.53 5.47 -24.93
N PRO A 120 21.52 4.57 -24.81
CA PRO A 120 21.94 4.01 -23.52
C PRO A 120 22.60 5.06 -22.61
N ASN A 121 23.23 6.08 -23.20
CA ASN A 121 23.86 7.20 -22.48
C ASN A 121 22.87 8.06 -21.67
N LEU A 122 21.55 7.95 -21.90
CA LEU A 122 20.55 8.75 -21.19
C LEU A 122 20.52 8.48 -19.69
N ILE A 123 20.78 7.24 -19.27
CA ILE A 123 20.67 6.82 -17.86
C ILE A 123 21.65 7.57 -16.93
N SER A 124 22.75 8.08 -17.49
CA SER A 124 23.77 8.86 -16.78
C SER A 124 23.59 10.37 -16.94
N ARG A 125 22.55 10.84 -17.63
CA ARG A 125 22.30 12.27 -17.87
C ARG A 125 21.29 12.84 -16.87
N PRO A 126 21.45 14.10 -16.44
CA PRO A 126 20.42 14.83 -15.72
C PRO A 126 19.13 14.98 -16.55
N PRO A 127 17.93 14.92 -15.94
CA PRO A 127 17.64 14.67 -14.51
C PRO A 127 17.49 13.18 -14.15
N LEU A 128 17.72 12.27 -15.10
CA LEU A 128 17.48 10.84 -14.96
C LEU A 128 18.49 10.17 -14.02
N ASP A 129 19.74 10.59 -14.05
CA ASP A 129 20.82 10.13 -13.15
C ASP A 129 20.42 10.15 -11.67
N ARG A 130 19.84 11.27 -11.22
CA ARG A 130 19.36 11.46 -9.86
C ARG A 130 18.15 10.58 -9.58
N ALA A 131 17.18 10.54 -10.48
CA ALA A 131 15.98 9.72 -10.33
C ALA A 131 16.33 8.22 -10.21
N VAL A 132 17.31 7.76 -10.98
CA VAL A 132 17.83 6.39 -10.94
C VAL A 132 18.55 6.11 -9.63
N SER A 133 19.45 6.99 -9.20
CA SER A 133 20.13 6.86 -7.89
C SER A 133 19.11 6.78 -6.75
N ASP A 134 18.11 7.65 -6.79
CA ASP A 134 17.02 7.71 -5.82
C ASP A 134 16.13 6.44 -5.85
N LEU A 135 15.90 5.83 -7.02
CA LEU A 135 15.21 4.55 -7.15
C LEU A 135 16.06 3.40 -6.57
N LEU A 136 17.37 3.36 -6.87
CA LEU A 136 18.28 2.32 -6.40
C LEU A 136 18.42 2.34 -4.87
N ASP A 137 18.55 3.52 -4.27
CA ASP A 137 18.57 3.68 -2.81
C ASP A 137 17.24 3.22 -2.19
N ARG A 138 16.09 3.62 -2.75
CA ARG A 138 14.77 3.14 -2.30
C ARG A 138 14.59 1.64 -2.45
N SER A 139 15.14 1.03 -3.50
CA SER A 139 15.07 -0.42 -3.71
C SER A 139 15.77 -1.17 -2.58
N LEU A 140 16.93 -0.70 -2.10
CA LEU A 140 17.62 -1.29 -0.96
C LEU A 140 16.79 -1.20 0.32
N LYS A 141 16.23 -0.01 0.59
CA LYS A 141 15.34 0.21 1.75
C LYS A 141 14.10 -0.68 1.69
N ALA A 142 13.53 -0.85 0.50
CA ALA A 142 12.40 -1.75 0.27
C ALA A 142 12.75 -3.21 0.58
N LEU A 143 13.94 -3.68 0.20
CA LEU A 143 14.41 -5.04 0.51
C LEU A 143 14.54 -5.26 2.03
N ASP A 144 15.09 -4.27 2.76
CA ASP A 144 15.17 -4.33 4.22
C ASP A 144 13.79 -4.36 4.88
N LEU A 145 12.83 -3.60 4.33
CA LEU A 145 11.45 -3.59 4.79
C LEU A 145 10.75 -4.93 4.50
N CYS A 146 10.95 -5.53 3.31
CA CYS A 146 10.46 -6.87 3.00
C CYS A 146 10.97 -7.91 4.00
N ASN A 147 12.27 -7.91 4.32
CA ASN A 147 12.84 -8.81 5.33
C ASN A 147 12.16 -8.62 6.70
N SER A 148 11.91 -7.37 7.08
CA SER A 148 11.27 -7.04 8.35
C SER A 148 9.80 -7.44 8.38
N VAL A 149 9.09 -7.32 7.24
CA VAL A 149 7.73 -7.82 7.06
C VAL A 149 7.71 -9.34 7.15
N SER A 150 8.64 -10.06 6.53
CA SER A 150 8.73 -11.53 6.67
C SER A 150 8.91 -11.96 8.13
N LEU A 151 9.83 -11.31 8.86
CA LEU A 151 10.01 -11.56 10.30
C LEU A 151 8.75 -11.22 11.12
N SER A 152 8.00 -10.22 10.67
CA SER A 152 6.71 -9.86 11.26
C SER A 152 5.63 -10.90 11.07
N ILE A 153 5.56 -11.50 9.88
CA ILE A 153 4.62 -12.58 9.58
C ILE A 153 4.93 -13.80 10.47
N ASP A 154 6.21 -14.17 10.62
CA ASP A 154 6.60 -15.29 11.49
C ASP A 154 6.23 -15.05 12.96
N SER A 155 6.41 -13.82 13.43
CA SER A 155 6.04 -13.47 14.80
C SER A 155 4.52 -13.43 14.99
N LEU A 156 3.76 -12.97 13.99
CA LEU A 156 2.29 -13.05 13.99
C LEU A 156 1.80 -14.50 14.05
N ARG A 157 2.45 -15.44 13.35
CA ARG A 157 2.14 -16.88 13.48
C ARG A 157 2.37 -17.39 14.90
N ASN A 158 3.50 -17.03 15.51
CA ASN A 158 3.80 -17.41 16.89
C ASN A 158 2.81 -16.81 17.89
N TRP A 159 2.38 -15.56 17.66
CA TRP A 159 1.34 -14.89 18.44
C TRP A 159 -0.02 -15.58 18.25
N ASN A 160 -0.40 -15.90 17.02
CA ASN A 160 -1.66 -16.56 16.69
C ASN A 160 -1.76 -17.96 17.33
N ARG A 161 -0.63 -18.67 17.47
CA ARG A 161 -0.58 -19.95 18.19
C ARG A 161 -1.09 -19.86 19.63
N HIS A 162 -1.01 -18.69 20.28
CA HIS A 162 -1.62 -18.49 21.60
C HIS A 162 -3.15 -18.47 21.56
N ALA A 163 -3.75 -17.95 20.48
CA ALA A 163 -5.19 -18.01 20.26
C ALA A 163 -5.67 -19.47 20.11
N ASP A 164 -4.94 -20.29 19.34
CA ASP A 164 -5.27 -21.70 19.18
C ASP A 164 -5.15 -22.51 20.48
N ILE A 165 -4.11 -22.23 21.28
CA ILE A 165 -3.95 -22.87 22.59
C ILE A 165 -5.10 -22.50 23.52
N ALA A 166 -5.55 -21.24 23.49
CA ALA A 166 -6.70 -20.80 24.27
C ALA A 166 -8.00 -21.47 23.80
N ALA A 167 -8.25 -21.48 22.49
CA ALA A 167 -9.46 -22.06 21.92
C ALA A 167 -9.53 -23.58 22.17
N SER A 168 -8.45 -24.32 21.90
CA SER A 168 -8.38 -25.77 22.12
C SER A 168 -8.55 -26.18 23.59
N ALA A 169 -8.18 -25.32 24.54
CA ALA A 169 -8.39 -25.59 25.96
C ALA A 169 -9.87 -25.43 26.41
N LEU A 170 -10.66 -24.63 25.67
CA LEU A 170 -12.02 -24.24 26.04
C LEU A 170 -13.12 -24.98 25.26
N ILE A 171 -12.83 -25.51 24.06
CA ILE A 171 -13.82 -26.18 23.19
C ILE A 171 -14.31 -27.58 23.66
N PRO A 172 -13.52 -28.44 24.35
CA PRO A 172 -13.95 -29.82 24.66
C PRO A 172 -15.26 -29.92 25.46
N LEU A 173 -16.11 -30.90 25.11
CA LEU A 173 -17.49 -31.10 25.62
C LEU A 173 -17.60 -31.42 27.12
N ALA A 174 -16.48 -31.77 27.77
CA ALA A 174 -16.44 -32.07 29.20
C ALA A 174 -16.34 -30.77 30.03
N PRO A 175 -16.91 -30.71 31.26
CA PRO A 175 -16.79 -29.55 32.11
C PRO A 175 -15.32 -29.10 32.24
N PRO A 176 -15.03 -27.81 32.09
CA PRO A 176 -13.67 -27.31 32.03
C PRO A 176 -12.95 -27.56 33.36
N ALA A 177 -12.01 -28.51 33.35
CA ALA A 177 -11.13 -28.73 34.48
C ALA A 177 -10.36 -27.44 34.80
N PRO A 178 -10.09 -27.12 36.08
CA PRO A 178 -9.43 -25.88 36.48
C PRO A 178 -8.05 -25.70 35.81
N SER A 179 -7.34 -26.79 35.51
CA SER A 179 -6.09 -26.78 34.76
C SER A 179 -6.24 -26.27 33.32
N ARG A 180 -7.34 -26.60 32.63
CA ARG A 180 -7.63 -26.10 31.27
C ARG A 180 -7.95 -24.61 31.28
N LEU A 181 -8.73 -24.15 32.25
CA LEU A 181 -9.03 -22.73 32.41
C LEU A 181 -7.76 -21.91 32.68
N ASN A 182 -6.86 -22.41 33.52
CA ASN A 182 -5.59 -21.75 33.79
C ASN A 182 -4.69 -21.71 32.55
N ARG A 183 -4.67 -22.78 31.75
CA ARG A 183 -3.98 -22.82 30.46
C ARG A 183 -4.56 -21.79 29.48
N ALA A 184 -5.88 -21.71 29.36
CA ALA A 184 -6.55 -20.73 28.51
C ALA A 184 -6.22 -19.29 28.96
N ARG A 185 -6.35 -18.99 30.26
CA ARG A 185 -5.99 -17.67 30.83
C ARG A 185 -4.54 -17.29 30.56
N SER A 186 -3.59 -18.24 30.70
CA SER A 186 -2.18 -17.99 30.42
C SER A 186 -1.91 -17.76 28.93
N ALA A 187 -2.60 -18.46 28.04
CA ALA A 187 -2.47 -18.24 26.60
C ALA A 187 -3.08 -16.90 26.18
N LEU A 188 -4.27 -16.56 26.69
CA LEU A 188 -4.92 -15.28 26.45
C LEU A 188 -4.12 -14.10 27.03
N SER A 189 -3.48 -14.26 28.19
CA SER A 189 -2.62 -13.22 28.75
C SER A 189 -1.36 -13.01 27.91
N LYS A 190 -0.84 -14.06 27.27
CA LYS A 190 0.25 -13.95 26.28
C LYS A 190 -0.24 -13.27 25.00
N LEU A 191 -1.41 -13.65 24.48
CA LEU A 191 -2.04 -13.01 23.31
C LEU A 191 -2.24 -11.50 23.54
N ALA A 192 -2.62 -11.13 24.76
CA ALA A 192 -2.78 -9.77 25.25
C ALA A 192 -1.42 -9.04 25.46
N GLY A 193 -0.33 -9.74 25.79
CA GLY A 193 0.93 -9.09 26.15
C GLY A 193 1.57 -8.33 24.98
N ARG A 194 1.97 -7.06 25.19
CA ARG A 194 2.89 -6.31 24.29
C ARG A 194 4.16 -7.11 23.94
N SER A 195 4.54 -8.03 24.82
CA SER A 195 5.69 -8.92 24.64
C SER A 195 5.49 -9.98 23.55
N ALA A 196 4.25 -10.36 23.23
CA ALA A 196 4.00 -11.44 22.28
C ALA A 196 4.25 -11.02 20.83
N LEU A 197 4.26 -9.71 20.57
CA LEU A 197 4.81 -9.10 19.37
C LEU A 197 5.97 -8.15 19.72
N SER A 198 6.68 -8.38 20.85
CA SER A 198 7.92 -7.66 21.09
C SER A 198 8.95 -8.18 20.08
N PHE A 199 9.00 -7.48 18.95
CA PHE A 199 9.83 -7.65 17.78
C PHE A 199 11.33 -7.47 18.01
N THR A 200 11.81 -7.82 19.20
CA THR A 200 13.23 -7.76 19.53
C THR A 200 13.77 -9.16 19.73
N SER A 201 13.68 -9.98 18.68
CA SER A 201 14.65 -11.06 18.55
C SER A 201 15.99 -10.42 18.20
N SER A 202 17.06 -10.90 18.82
CA SER A 202 18.47 -10.46 18.77
C SER A 202 19.12 -10.46 17.37
N LYS A 203 18.33 -10.43 16.29
CA LYS A 203 18.70 -10.61 14.88
C LYS A 203 18.59 -9.36 14.03
N ILE A 204 17.99 -8.27 14.53
CA ILE A 204 18.03 -6.95 13.87
C ILE A 204 18.87 -6.01 14.75
N SER A 205 19.82 -5.30 14.13
CA SER A 205 20.66 -4.32 14.82
C SER A 205 19.81 -3.33 15.62
N ARG A 206 20.25 -2.98 16.84
CA ARG A 206 19.60 -2.00 17.73
C ARG A 206 19.44 -0.59 17.10
N SER A 207 20.04 -0.33 15.94
CA SER A 207 19.97 0.93 15.20
C SER A 207 18.92 0.99 14.07
N TRP A 208 18.33 -0.15 13.67
CA TRP A 208 17.38 -0.20 12.55
C TRP A 208 15.96 0.21 12.97
N SER A 209 15.26 0.94 12.11
CA SER A 209 13.85 1.33 12.34
C SER A 209 13.12 1.47 11.01
N ALA A 210 12.01 0.76 10.85
CA ALA A 210 11.17 0.84 9.65
C ALA A 210 10.68 2.28 9.41
N THR A 211 10.31 3.01 10.47
CA THR A 211 9.93 4.43 10.40
C THR A 211 11.04 5.30 9.81
N LYS A 212 12.30 5.08 10.21
CA LYS A 212 13.44 5.82 9.64
C LYS A 212 13.66 5.48 8.18
N GLN A 213 13.52 4.21 7.80
CA GLN A 213 13.62 3.77 6.40
C GLN A 213 12.53 4.41 5.55
N LEU A 214 11.27 4.40 6.00
CA LEU A 214 10.15 5.05 5.32
C LEU A 214 10.34 6.57 5.20
N GLN A 215 10.80 7.22 6.28
CA GLN A 215 11.09 8.65 6.25
C GLN A 215 12.19 8.97 5.23
N ALA A 216 13.22 8.13 5.16
CA ALA A 216 14.29 8.26 4.17
C ALA A 216 13.84 7.95 2.73
N MET A 217 12.80 7.11 2.53
CA MET A 217 12.17 6.93 1.22
C MET A 217 11.31 8.15 0.82
N ALA A 218 10.72 8.84 1.80
CA ALA A 218 9.85 10.00 1.59
C ALA A 218 10.62 11.31 1.35
N THR A 219 11.76 11.53 2.00
CA THR A 219 12.54 12.79 1.83
C THR A 219 13.24 12.91 0.48
N SER A 220 13.45 11.81 -0.23
CA SER A 220 14.06 11.78 -1.56
C SER A 220 13.04 12.05 -2.69
N THR A 221 11.73 12.19 -2.42
CA THR A 221 10.72 12.37 -3.49
C THR A 221 10.68 13.82 -3.98
N ALA A 222 11.78 14.34 -4.52
CA ALA A 222 11.74 15.58 -5.27
C ALA A 222 11.20 15.26 -6.67
N ALA A 223 9.96 15.68 -6.95
CA ALA A 223 9.41 15.57 -8.29
C ALA A 223 10.37 16.24 -9.30
N PRO A 224 10.74 15.58 -10.40
CA PRO A 224 11.57 16.22 -11.43
C PRO A 224 10.85 17.50 -11.86
N ARG A 225 11.53 18.65 -11.71
CA ARG A 225 10.99 19.93 -12.20
C ARG A 225 10.82 19.77 -13.70
N SER A 226 9.64 20.08 -14.23
CA SER A 226 9.23 19.93 -15.63
C SER A 226 9.95 20.88 -16.61
N CYS A 227 11.19 21.24 -16.32
CA CYS A 227 11.96 22.23 -17.08
C CYS A 227 12.66 21.62 -18.30
N ASP A 228 12.84 20.30 -18.32
CA ASP A 228 13.59 19.61 -19.35
C ASP A 228 12.62 18.90 -20.30
N SER A 229 12.69 19.22 -21.60
CA SER A 229 11.97 18.51 -22.66
C SER A 229 12.91 17.50 -23.29
N GLY A 230 12.47 16.25 -23.47
CA GLY A 230 13.26 15.17 -24.10
C GLY A 230 13.13 13.82 -23.41
N SER A 231 13.67 12.77 -24.03
CA SER A 231 13.54 11.37 -23.58
C SER A 231 14.05 11.12 -22.14
N ALA A 232 15.09 11.84 -21.71
CA ALA A 232 15.60 11.76 -20.34
C ALA A 232 14.56 12.23 -19.30
N ALA A 233 13.80 13.28 -19.60
CA ALA A 233 12.77 13.82 -18.71
C ALA A 233 11.56 12.88 -18.64
N VAL A 234 11.11 12.35 -19.79
CA VAL A 234 10.00 11.37 -19.86
C VAL A 234 10.34 10.12 -19.04
N LEU A 235 11.56 9.59 -19.20
CA LEU A 235 12.01 8.43 -18.44
C LEU A 235 12.20 8.75 -16.94
N ALA A 236 12.68 9.95 -16.59
CA ALA A 236 12.78 10.39 -15.20
C ALA A 236 11.40 10.47 -14.52
N ILE A 237 10.36 10.90 -15.24
CA ILE A 237 8.97 10.88 -14.76
C ILE A 237 8.53 9.44 -14.48
N ALA A 238 8.77 8.50 -15.39
CA ALA A 238 8.42 7.09 -15.20
C ALA A 238 9.15 6.45 -14.00
N VAL A 239 10.46 6.70 -13.87
CA VAL A 239 11.26 6.25 -12.73
C VAL A 239 10.70 6.80 -11.43
N ASN A 240 10.37 8.09 -11.38
CA ASN A 240 9.75 8.70 -10.21
C ASN A 240 8.38 8.10 -9.90
N THR A 241 7.55 7.82 -10.91
CA THR A 241 6.25 7.15 -10.72
C THR A 241 6.41 5.78 -10.05
N ILE A 242 7.28 4.90 -10.56
CA ILE A 242 7.51 3.57 -9.94
C ILE A 242 8.14 3.70 -8.55
N SER A 243 9.08 4.62 -8.39
CA SER A 243 9.71 4.92 -7.11
C SER A 243 8.68 5.32 -6.04
N THR A 244 7.72 6.18 -6.39
CA THR A 244 6.63 6.57 -5.48
C THR A 244 5.65 5.44 -5.18
N MET A 245 5.34 4.59 -6.16
CA MET A 245 4.51 3.39 -5.94
C MET A 245 5.20 2.41 -5.00
N LEU A 246 6.49 2.13 -5.20
CA LEU A 246 7.28 1.27 -4.31
C LEU A 246 7.27 1.82 -2.87
N ALA A 247 7.51 3.13 -2.71
CA ALA A 247 7.45 3.77 -1.39
C ALA A 247 6.06 3.66 -0.74
N PHE A 248 5.00 3.80 -1.52
CA PHE A 248 3.63 3.62 -1.03
C PHE A 248 3.33 2.18 -0.60
N VAL A 249 3.65 1.18 -1.44
CA VAL A 249 3.46 -0.25 -1.10
C VAL A 249 4.22 -0.58 0.18
N MET A 250 5.49 -0.19 0.29
CA MET A 250 6.30 -0.41 1.48
C MET A 250 5.72 0.27 2.72
N TRP A 251 5.20 1.50 2.58
CA TRP A 251 4.54 2.21 3.67
C TRP A 251 3.30 1.48 4.18
N VAL A 252 2.43 1.01 3.27
CA VAL A 252 1.24 0.24 3.64
C VAL A 252 1.61 -1.09 4.31
N LEU A 253 2.62 -1.80 3.81
CA LEU A 253 3.09 -3.05 4.43
C LEU A 253 3.58 -2.83 5.86
N VAL A 254 4.37 -1.78 6.10
CA VAL A 254 4.86 -1.43 7.45
C VAL A 254 3.73 -0.95 8.37
N LEU A 255 2.62 -0.43 7.84
CA LEU A 255 1.45 -0.13 8.66
C LEU A 255 0.65 -1.38 9.01
N ALA A 256 0.47 -2.28 8.04
CA ALA A 256 -0.22 -3.53 8.24
C ALA A 256 0.51 -4.43 9.25
N PHE A 257 1.83 -4.44 9.19
CA PHE A 257 2.66 -5.33 10.00
C PHE A 257 3.52 -4.57 11.01
N PRO A 258 3.64 -5.07 12.26
CA PRO A 258 4.43 -4.47 13.33
C PRO A 258 5.96 -4.60 13.09
N CYS A 259 6.49 -3.92 12.08
CA CYS A 259 7.90 -3.95 11.69
C CYS A 259 8.75 -3.04 12.58
N GLY A 260 9.03 -3.46 13.82
CA GLY A 260 10.17 -3.00 14.64
C GLY A 260 10.39 -1.48 14.84
N GLY A 261 10.12 -1.03 16.07
CA GLY A 261 10.48 0.29 16.58
C GLY A 261 9.29 0.95 17.25
N GLY A 262 9.42 1.34 18.53
CA GLY A 262 8.35 1.78 19.44
C GLY A 262 7.51 3.01 19.02
N VAL A 263 7.60 3.42 17.75
CA VAL A 263 6.85 4.50 17.13
C VAL A 263 6.48 4.14 15.67
N ALA A 264 6.09 2.89 15.39
CA ALA A 264 5.36 2.55 14.13
C ALA A 264 4.09 3.42 13.94
N GLY A 265 3.72 4.19 14.98
CA GLY A 265 2.68 5.21 14.97
C GLY A 265 3.01 6.58 14.34
N SER A 266 4.24 6.91 13.94
CA SER A 266 4.54 8.30 13.51
C SER A 266 4.90 8.51 12.04
N SER A 267 5.12 7.46 11.22
CA SER A 267 5.48 7.71 9.82
C SER A 267 4.34 8.44 9.09
N PRO A 268 4.56 9.65 8.54
CA PRO A 268 3.61 10.31 7.67
C PRO A 268 3.45 9.50 6.36
N PRO A 269 2.31 9.66 5.65
CA PRO A 269 2.17 9.10 4.32
C PRO A 269 3.25 9.67 3.38
N PRO A 270 3.75 8.89 2.40
CA PRO A 270 4.67 9.39 1.39
C PRO A 270 4.04 10.58 0.65
N ALA A 271 4.80 11.66 0.47
CA ALA A 271 4.30 12.88 -0.15
C ALA A 271 3.88 12.61 -1.62
N THR A 272 2.62 12.91 -1.94
CA THR A 272 2.11 12.95 -3.32
C THR A 272 2.30 14.36 -3.88
N ALA A 273 3.53 14.67 -4.30
CA ALA A 273 3.93 16.03 -4.65
C ALA A 273 3.27 16.62 -5.91
N VAL A 274 2.59 15.81 -6.73
CA VAL A 274 2.05 16.28 -8.03
C VAL A 274 0.53 16.11 -8.07
N ARG A 275 -0.23 17.09 -7.58
CA ARG A 275 -1.70 17.03 -7.48
C ARG A 275 -2.47 17.12 -8.82
N GLN A 276 -1.78 17.09 -9.96
CA GLN A 276 -2.40 17.31 -11.29
C GLN A 276 -2.38 16.08 -12.22
N ILE A 277 -1.71 14.98 -11.85
CA ILE A 277 -1.68 13.77 -12.69
C ILE A 277 -2.75 12.78 -12.19
N PRO A 278 -3.58 12.17 -13.05
CA PRO A 278 -4.70 11.34 -12.61
C PRO A 278 -4.33 10.20 -11.63
N TRP A 279 -3.19 9.52 -11.82
CA TRP A 279 -2.77 8.44 -10.94
C TRP A 279 -2.40 8.91 -9.54
N THR A 280 -1.88 10.14 -9.38
CA THR A 280 -1.51 10.67 -8.06
C THR A 280 -2.76 11.02 -7.25
N VAL A 281 -3.85 11.43 -7.91
CA VAL A 281 -5.16 11.65 -7.27
C VAL A 281 -5.72 10.33 -6.76
N ALA A 282 -5.69 9.28 -7.58
CA ALA A 282 -6.12 7.94 -7.16
C ALA A 282 -5.26 7.41 -5.99
N LEU A 283 -3.95 7.62 -6.04
CA LEU A 283 -3.03 7.25 -4.97
C LEU A 283 -3.31 8.03 -3.67
N ALA A 284 -3.53 9.35 -3.76
CA ALA A 284 -3.85 10.19 -2.62
C ALA A 284 -5.17 9.78 -1.95
N ALA A 285 -6.20 9.46 -2.74
CA ALA A 285 -7.46 8.95 -2.21
C ALA A 285 -7.26 7.64 -1.42
N LEU A 286 -6.38 6.76 -1.91
CA LEU A 286 -6.05 5.53 -1.19
C LEU A 286 -5.22 5.80 0.07
N GLN A 287 -4.26 6.72 0.02
CA GLN A 287 -3.49 7.18 1.19
C GLN A 287 -4.42 7.73 2.28
N ASP A 288 -5.37 8.59 1.91
CA ASP A 288 -6.33 9.18 2.84
C ASP A 288 -7.20 8.10 3.50
N ARG A 289 -7.64 7.09 2.74
CA ARG A 289 -8.39 5.94 3.28
C ARG A 289 -7.58 5.14 4.31
N VAL A 290 -6.32 4.82 4.02
CA VAL A 290 -5.43 4.10 4.94
C VAL A 290 -5.12 4.95 6.18
N VAL A 291 -4.89 6.25 6.01
CA VAL A 291 -4.68 7.18 7.14
C VAL A 291 -5.91 7.29 8.02
N GLU A 292 -7.10 7.33 7.43
CA GLU A 292 -8.36 7.42 8.16
C GLU A 292 -8.64 6.13 8.94
N GLU A 293 -8.41 4.95 8.36
CA GLU A 293 -8.49 3.68 9.09
C GLU A 293 -7.50 3.66 10.26
N ARG A 294 -6.25 4.08 10.03
CA ARG A 294 -5.25 4.22 11.09
C ARG A 294 -5.67 5.19 12.19
N ARG A 295 -6.40 6.26 11.87
CA ARG A 295 -6.96 7.20 12.85
C ARG A 295 -8.10 6.59 13.64
N ARG A 296 -8.99 5.83 13.00
CA ARG A 296 -10.09 5.11 13.67
C ARG A 296 -9.56 4.13 14.71
N GLU A 297 -8.54 3.37 14.35
CA GLU A 297 -7.90 2.42 15.29
C GLU A 297 -7.18 3.12 16.46
N ARG A 298 -6.80 4.40 16.33
CA ARG A 298 -6.28 5.21 17.46
C ARG A 298 -7.36 5.86 18.30
N GLY A 299 -8.46 6.28 17.67
CA GLY A 299 -9.54 7.03 18.31
C GLY A 299 -10.58 6.14 19.00
N GLY A 300 -10.65 4.85 18.65
CA GLY A 300 -11.46 3.85 19.35
C GLY A 300 -10.91 3.59 20.75
N GLY A 301 -11.58 4.18 21.75
CA GLY A 301 -11.20 4.19 23.17
C GLY A 301 -10.35 3.03 23.69
N GLY A 302 -9.13 3.35 24.11
CA GLY A 302 -8.50 2.80 25.29
C GLY A 302 -8.19 1.30 25.29
N THR A 303 -7.58 0.76 24.24
CA THR A 303 -7.07 -0.61 24.32
C THR A 303 -5.55 -0.67 24.14
N THR A 304 -4.87 -1.16 25.17
CA THR A 304 -3.42 -1.38 25.25
C THR A 304 -2.91 -2.44 24.26
N PHE A 305 -3.82 -3.11 23.55
CA PHE A 305 -3.58 -4.25 22.66
C PHE A 305 -3.38 -3.84 21.19
N ALA A 306 -4.21 -2.93 20.65
CA ALA A 306 -4.09 -2.47 19.25
C ALA A 306 -2.74 -1.77 18.94
N ALA A 307 -2.02 -1.31 19.97
CA ALA A 307 -0.68 -0.73 19.81
C ALA A 307 0.40 -1.76 19.42
N VAL A 308 0.07 -3.06 19.41
CA VAL A 308 1.05 -4.15 19.40
C VAL A 308 1.16 -4.83 18.02
N ALA A 309 0.11 -4.82 17.20
CA ALA A 309 0.00 -5.74 16.05
C ALA A 309 -0.16 -5.12 14.65
N GLY A 310 -0.06 -3.79 14.50
CA GLY A 310 -0.35 -3.12 13.22
C GLY A 310 -1.85 -2.93 12.98
N ILE A 311 -2.23 -2.42 11.81
CA ILE A 311 -3.66 -2.14 11.47
C ILE A 311 -4.29 -3.23 10.61
N LEU A 312 -3.71 -4.44 10.55
CA LEU A 312 -4.22 -5.53 9.73
C LEU A 312 -5.56 -6.05 10.28
N THR A 313 -6.59 -6.03 9.44
CA THR A 313 -7.97 -6.41 9.79
C THR A 313 -8.06 -7.76 10.49
N GLU A 314 -7.40 -8.78 9.92
CA GLU A 314 -7.45 -10.16 10.41
C GLU A 314 -6.81 -10.28 11.80
N THR A 315 -5.75 -9.51 12.05
CA THR A 315 -5.09 -9.47 13.36
C THR A 315 -5.93 -8.76 14.41
N LEU A 316 -6.55 -7.63 14.04
CA LEU A 316 -7.49 -6.91 14.91
C LEU A 316 -8.72 -7.77 15.27
N ALA A 317 -9.15 -8.66 14.37
CA ALA A 317 -10.25 -9.58 14.62
C ALA A 317 -9.87 -10.65 15.66
N VAL A 318 -8.68 -11.26 15.54
CA VAL A 318 -8.17 -12.22 16.55
C VAL A 318 -8.00 -11.54 17.91
N GLU A 319 -7.49 -10.31 17.95
CA GLU A 319 -7.36 -9.54 19.20
C GLU A 319 -8.72 -9.27 19.87
N ARG A 320 -9.71 -8.88 19.07
CA ARG A 320 -11.07 -8.59 19.54
C ARG A 320 -11.71 -9.83 20.16
N VAL A 321 -11.78 -10.92 19.40
CA VAL A 321 -12.39 -12.17 19.88
C VAL A 321 -11.59 -12.75 21.06
N GLY A 322 -10.26 -12.66 21.04
CA GLY A 322 -9.41 -13.07 22.16
C GLY A 322 -9.75 -12.34 23.46
N ARG A 323 -10.06 -11.05 23.39
CA ARG A 323 -10.54 -10.28 24.55
C ARG A 323 -11.90 -10.73 25.03
N GLU A 324 -12.85 -10.91 24.12
CA GLU A 324 -14.19 -11.36 24.47
C GLU A 324 -14.18 -12.73 25.14
N VAL A 325 -13.26 -13.62 24.72
CA VAL A 325 -13.00 -14.91 25.37
C VAL A 325 -12.38 -14.69 26.76
N MET A 326 -11.39 -13.81 26.90
CA MET A 326 -10.76 -13.51 28.20
C MET A 326 -11.76 -12.95 29.22
N GLU A 327 -12.68 -12.08 28.78
CA GLU A 327 -13.77 -11.55 29.60
C GLU A 327 -14.78 -12.65 29.98
N ALA A 328 -15.17 -13.50 29.02
CA ALA A 328 -16.06 -14.62 29.31
C ALA A 328 -15.45 -15.61 30.32
N VAL A 329 -14.15 -15.92 30.18
CA VAL A 329 -13.41 -16.79 31.12
C VAL A 329 -13.28 -16.16 32.51
N SER A 330 -13.27 -14.83 32.61
CA SER A 330 -13.17 -14.12 33.89
C SER A 330 -14.53 -14.02 34.59
N ASN A 331 -15.59 -13.77 33.82
CA ASN A 331 -16.95 -13.55 34.34
C ASN A 331 -17.77 -14.84 34.45
N GLY A 332 -17.22 -15.99 34.06
CA GLY A 332 -17.95 -17.27 34.03
C GLY A 332 -19.06 -17.33 32.98
N GLY A 333 -18.92 -16.54 31.90
CA GLY A 333 -19.87 -16.49 30.79
C GLY A 333 -19.71 -17.65 29.80
N GLU A 334 -20.41 -17.58 28.68
CA GLU A 334 -20.31 -18.56 27.60
C GLU A 334 -18.91 -18.52 26.95
N THR A 335 -18.11 -19.56 27.23
CA THR A 335 -16.71 -19.65 26.74
C THR A 335 -16.58 -20.53 25.50
N ILE A 336 -17.44 -21.53 25.32
CA ILE A 336 -17.34 -22.51 24.22
C ILE A 336 -17.63 -21.84 22.88
N GLY A 337 -18.73 -21.09 22.75
CA GLY A 337 -19.09 -20.39 21.51
C GLY A 337 -18.02 -19.38 21.09
N LYS A 338 -17.58 -18.53 22.02
CA LYS A 338 -16.51 -17.55 21.78
C LYS A 338 -15.15 -18.20 21.47
N ALA A 339 -14.83 -19.34 22.09
CA ALA A 339 -13.61 -20.09 21.77
C ALA A 339 -13.66 -20.72 20.37
N ALA A 340 -14.83 -21.20 19.94
CA ALA A 340 -15.03 -21.69 18.57
C ALA A 340 -14.88 -20.56 17.54
N GLU A 341 -15.39 -19.37 17.86
CA GLU A 341 -15.16 -18.16 17.06
C GLU A 341 -13.67 -17.82 17.00
N LEU A 342 -12.97 -17.80 18.14
CA LEU A 342 -11.53 -17.53 18.20
C LEU A 342 -10.73 -18.50 17.31
N ALA A 343 -11.06 -19.79 17.34
CA ALA A 343 -10.45 -20.79 16.47
C ALA A 343 -10.77 -20.57 14.98
N ALA A 344 -11.93 -20.01 14.64
CA ALA A 344 -12.28 -19.68 13.26
C ALA A 344 -11.47 -18.49 12.75
N VAL A 345 -11.37 -17.40 13.53
CA VAL A 345 -10.60 -16.21 13.13
C VAL A 345 -9.10 -16.51 13.07
N SER A 346 -8.59 -17.28 14.03
CA SER A 346 -7.19 -17.75 14.08
C SER A 346 -6.81 -18.53 12.81
N ARG A 347 -7.62 -19.52 12.42
CA ARG A 347 -7.40 -20.29 11.18
C ARG A 347 -7.46 -19.42 9.94
N SER A 348 -8.43 -18.50 9.87
CA SER A 348 -8.54 -17.57 8.74
C SER A 348 -7.31 -16.68 8.59
N LEU A 349 -6.68 -16.25 9.70
CA LEU A 349 -5.44 -15.47 9.67
C LEU A 349 -4.29 -16.34 9.17
N GLU A 350 -4.12 -17.56 9.69
CA GLU A 350 -3.06 -18.49 9.26
C GLU A 350 -3.14 -18.86 7.78
N ASP A 351 -4.33 -19.23 7.31
CA ASP A 351 -4.60 -19.58 5.91
C ASP A 351 -4.27 -18.43 4.97
N GLY A 352 -4.46 -17.18 5.41
CA GLY A 352 -4.14 -15.99 4.63
C GLY A 352 -2.66 -15.58 4.67
N LEU A 353 -1.97 -15.78 5.81
CA LEU A 353 -0.58 -15.34 5.99
C LEU A 353 0.40 -16.13 5.13
N LEU A 354 0.17 -17.42 4.87
CA LEU A 354 1.10 -18.25 4.09
C LEU A 354 1.18 -17.86 2.60
N PRO A 355 0.06 -17.74 1.86
CA PRO A 355 0.09 -17.18 0.51
C PRO A 355 0.66 -15.76 0.48
N PHE A 356 0.37 -14.96 1.51
CA PHE A 356 0.87 -13.59 1.59
C PHE A 356 2.39 -13.51 1.78
N GLU A 357 2.98 -14.37 2.61
CA GLU A 357 4.44 -14.47 2.76
C GLU A 357 5.12 -14.80 1.42
N MET A 358 4.56 -15.76 0.67
CA MET A 358 5.06 -16.08 -0.67
C MET A 358 5.00 -14.86 -1.60
N LYS A 359 3.95 -14.03 -1.47
CA LYS A 359 3.79 -12.80 -2.24
C LYS A 359 4.83 -11.74 -1.88
N VAL A 360 5.15 -11.56 -0.59
CA VAL A 360 6.22 -10.67 -0.12
C VAL A 360 7.59 -11.14 -0.65
N ARG A 361 7.83 -12.46 -0.70
CA ARG A 361 9.05 -13.03 -1.28
C ARG A 361 9.15 -12.81 -2.79
N ASP A 362 8.04 -12.90 -3.52
CA ASP A 362 8.00 -12.58 -4.95
C ASP A 362 8.33 -11.10 -5.19
N LEU A 363 7.71 -10.20 -4.40
CA LEU A 363 8.03 -8.77 -4.39
C LEU A 363 9.53 -8.51 -4.15
N PHE A 364 10.11 -9.14 -3.12
CA PHE A 364 11.53 -9.04 -2.82
C PHE A 364 12.40 -9.40 -4.03
N HIS A 365 12.18 -10.57 -4.63
CA HIS A 365 12.95 -11.01 -5.79
C HIS A 365 12.71 -10.13 -7.03
N ARG A 366 11.49 -9.61 -7.22
CA ARG A 366 11.20 -8.69 -8.33
C ARG A 366 12.00 -7.40 -8.18
N VAL A 367 12.07 -6.84 -6.97
CA VAL A 367 12.86 -5.65 -6.65
C VAL A 367 14.36 -5.90 -6.85
N VAL A 368 14.90 -7.04 -6.40
CA VAL A 368 16.31 -7.43 -6.65
C VAL A 368 16.61 -7.45 -8.15
N ARG A 369 15.80 -8.18 -8.95
CA ARG A 369 16.00 -8.27 -10.40
C ARG A 369 15.87 -6.91 -11.09
N SER A 370 14.92 -6.07 -10.66
CA SER A 370 14.73 -4.72 -11.21
C SER A 370 15.96 -3.85 -10.95
N ARG A 371 16.48 -3.89 -9.72
CA ARG A 371 17.71 -3.19 -9.32
C ARG A 371 18.92 -3.64 -10.14
N GLU A 372 19.11 -4.95 -10.32
CA GLU A 372 20.19 -5.51 -11.13
C GLU A 372 20.11 -5.09 -12.60
N GLU A 373 18.90 -5.05 -13.18
CA GLU A 373 18.68 -4.56 -14.54
C GLU A 373 19.12 -3.10 -14.68
N VAL A 374 18.65 -2.23 -13.78
CA VAL A 374 18.98 -0.80 -13.79
C VAL A 374 20.50 -0.58 -13.65
N LEU A 375 21.15 -1.33 -12.75
CA LEU A 375 22.61 -1.26 -12.57
C LEU A 375 23.37 -1.72 -13.82
N ARG A 376 22.91 -2.80 -14.47
CA ARG A 376 23.52 -3.27 -15.73
C ARG A 376 23.40 -2.23 -16.84
N ARG A 377 22.24 -1.57 -16.95
CA ARG A 377 22.03 -0.48 -17.91
C ARG A 377 22.93 0.72 -17.62
N LEU A 378 23.20 1.03 -16.35
CA LEU A 378 24.10 2.09 -15.94
C LEU A 378 25.56 1.78 -16.33
N ASP A 379 26.02 0.53 -16.15
CA ASP A 379 27.36 0.09 -16.59
C ASP A 379 27.49 0.09 -18.13
N ILE A 380 26.43 -0.25 -18.86
CA ILE A 380 26.43 -0.13 -20.33
C ILE A 380 26.51 1.34 -20.76
N GLY A 381 25.73 2.21 -20.13
CA GLY A 381 25.71 3.65 -20.42
C GLY A 381 27.02 4.37 -20.10
N SER A 382 27.78 3.91 -19.10
CA SER A 382 29.09 4.48 -18.77
C SER A 382 30.20 4.05 -19.75
N ARG A 383 30.03 2.90 -20.42
CA ARG A 383 30.98 2.35 -21.39
C ARG A 383 30.73 2.82 -22.83
N SER A 384 29.54 3.30 -23.16
CA SER A 384 29.25 3.82 -24.51
C SER A 384 29.97 5.15 -24.74
N PRO A 385 30.79 5.29 -25.81
CA PRO A 385 31.39 6.58 -26.14
C PRO A 385 30.28 7.60 -26.44
N PRO A 386 30.48 8.90 -26.14
CA PRO A 386 29.56 9.93 -26.58
C PRO A 386 29.48 9.85 -28.10
N PHE A 387 28.26 9.84 -28.67
CA PHE A 387 28.02 9.88 -30.11
C PHE A 387 28.92 10.95 -30.73
N SER A 388 29.97 10.50 -31.43
CA SER A 388 30.90 11.40 -32.09
C SER A 388 30.24 11.79 -33.40
N ILE A 389 29.89 13.08 -33.53
CA ILE A 389 29.30 13.70 -34.73
C ILE A 389 30.20 13.54 -35.97
N ALA A 390 31.42 13.02 -35.80
CA ALA A 390 32.38 12.75 -36.86
C ALA A 390 31.92 11.74 -37.94
N SER A 391 30.86 10.96 -37.73
CA SER A 391 30.38 9.99 -38.74
C SER A 391 29.25 10.51 -39.66
N LEU A 392 28.86 11.78 -39.55
CA LEU A 392 27.83 12.39 -40.43
C LEU A 392 28.42 13.23 -41.59
N PHE A 393 29.74 13.32 -41.69
CA PHE A 393 30.46 14.01 -42.78
C PHE A 393 31.57 13.13 -43.37
N SER A 394 31.24 11.92 -43.82
CA SER A 394 32.11 11.14 -44.73
C SER A 394 31.31 10.49 -45.84
#